data_AF-A0A2T4VEI0-F1
#
_entry.id   AF-A0A2T4VEI0-F1
#
_cell.length_a   1.000
_cell.length_b   1.000
_cell.length_c   1.000
_cell.angle_alpha   90.00
_cell.angle_beta   90.00
_cell.angle_gamma   90.00
#
_symmetry.space_group_name_H-M   'P 1'
#
loop_
_entity.id
_entity.type
_entity.pdbx_description
1 polymer ?
#
loop_
_entity_poly.entity_id
_entity_poly.type
_entity_poly.pdbx_seq_one_letter_code
_entity_poly.pdbx_strand_id
1 'polypeptide(L)'
;MAYDTDDSFGSQRDDVFARYWLKRRKEHPEELFIVLAGNTHVSTLKGAPWDKDYTPMGWHLAQADPTLKAFDLSHLAGSRWACDFNAQGQLDCRVHRLARSQWLPSIVPVSPFVYVFPYLSREGYHGVIYADRLTPSLPATVPPPKPK
;
A
#
# COMPACT_ATOMS: atom_id res chain seq x y z
N MET A 1 -6.74 -10.97 -10.16
CA MET A 1 -8.03 -10.25 -10.22
C MET A 1 -7.82 -8.91 -9.54
N ALA A 2 -8.19 -7.79 -10.18
CA ALA A 2 -8.26 -6.49 -9.52
C ALA A 2 -9.65 -6.37 -8.87
N TYR A 3 -9.72 -5.84 -7.66
CA TYR A 3 -10.97 -5.70 -6.90
C TYR A 3 -11.04 -4.29 -6.31
N ASP A 4 -12.18 -3.63 -6.50
CA ASP A 4 -12.48 -2.32 -5.92
C ASP A 4 -13.97 -2.27 -5.51
N THR A 5 -14.37 -1.22 -4.77
CA THR A 5 -15.77 -0.99 -4.39
C THR A 5 -16.22 0.41 -4.77
N ASP A 6 -17.43 0.55 -5.31
CA ASP A 6 -17.99 1.85 -5.69
C ASP A 6 -18.63 2.61 -4.51
N ASP A 7 -19.04 1.89 -3.46
CA ASP A 7 -19.96 2.38 -2.43
C ASP A 7 -19.40 2.31 -1.00
N SER A 8 -18.15 1.90 -0.82
CA SER A 8 -17.53 1.77 0.49
C SER A 8 -16.19 2.51 0.58
N PHE A 9 -15.95 3.11 1.75
CA PHE A 9 -14.80 3.99 1.97
C PHE A 9 -14.14 3.70 3.32
N GLY A 10 -12.88 4.11 3.48
CA GLY A 10 -12.13 3.95 4.72
C GLY A 10 -12.14 2.49 5.21
N SER A 11 -12.40 2.30 6.51
CA SER A 11 -12.41 0.97 7.12
C SER A 11 -13.53 0.05 6.63
N GLN A 12 -14.65 0.62 6.16
CA GLN A 12 -15.74 -0.20 5.61
C GLN A 12 -15.28 -0.89 4.32
N ARG A 13 -14.53 -0.19 3.47
CA ARG A 13 -13.92 -0.76 2.27
C ARG A 13 -12.96 -1.88 2.61
N ASP A 14 -12.12 -1.66 3.62
CA ASP A 14 -11.14 -2.63 4.06
C ASP A 14 -11.77 -3.88 4.69
N ASP A 15 -12.90 -3.76 5.38
CA ASP A 15 -13.71 -4.89 5.83
C ASP A 15 -14.30 -5.70 4.66
N VAL A 16 -14.86 -5.02 3.65
CA VAL A 16 -15.39 -5.68 2.44
C VAL A 16 -14.30 -6.47 1.73
N PHE A 17 -13.11 -5.87 1.56
CA PHE A 17 -11.96 -6.56 0.98
C PHE A 17 -11.51 -7.75 1.83
N ALA A 18 -11.42 -7.59 3.16
CA ALA A 18 -11.04 -8.67 4.04
C ALA A 18 -12.01 -9.86 3.94
N ARG A 19 -13.33 -9.60 3.97
CA ARG A 19 -14.35 -10.65 3.83
C ARG A 19 -14.22 -11.41 2.52
N TYR A 20 -13.92 -10.71 1.41
CA TYR A 20 -13.69 -11.35 0.12
C TYR A 20 -12.51 -12.33 0.18
N TRP A 21 -11.35 -11.89 0.67
CA TRP A 21 -10.15 -12.73 0.73
C TRP A 21 -10.29 -13.88 1.73
N LEU A 22 -10.95 -13.66 2.87
CA LEU A 22 -11.21 -14.73 3.85
C LEU A 22 -12.15 -15.80 3.28
N LYS A 23 -13.18 -15.39 2.54
CA LYS A 23 -14.06 -16.33 1.84
C LYS A 23 -13.26 -17.17 0.84
N ARG A 24 -12.43 -16.54 0.00
CA ARG A 24 -11.62 -17.25 -0.99
C ARG A 24 -10.59 -18.18 -0.34
N ARG A 25 -9.94 -17.74 0.74
CA ARG A 25 -8.99 -18.55 1.51
C ARG A 25 -9.65 -19.80 2.10
N LYS A 26 -10.90 -19.68 2.56
CA LYS A 26 -11.69 -20.81 3.07
C LYS A 26 -12.09 -21.78 1.96
N GLU A 27 -12.43 -21.28 0.78
CA GLU A 27 -12.84 -22.08 -0.38
C GLU A 27 -11.66 -22.78 -1.06
N HIS A 28 -10.45 -22.22 -0.95
CA HIS A 28 -9.23 -22.70 -1.60
C HIS A 28 -8.02 -22.69 -0.62
N PRO A 29 -8.01 -23.55 0.41
CA PRO A 29 -6.97 -23.56 1.45
C PRO A 29 -5.56 -23.90 0.94
N GLU A 30 -5.46 -24.57 -0.21
CA GLU A 30 -4.20 -24.97 -0.87
C GLU A 30 -3.56 -23.86 -1.70
N GLU A 31 -4.30 -22.80 -2.06
CA GLU A 31 -3.78 -21.70 -2.88
C GLU A 31 -2.82 -20.80 -2.09
N LEU A 32 -1.73 -20.39 -2.73
CA LEU A 32 -0.89 -19.29 -2.27
C LEU A 32 -1.47 -17.96 -2.75
N PHE A 33 -1.85 -17.10 -1.81
CA PHE A 33 -2.38 -15.77 -2.12
C PHE A 33 -1.29 -14.69 -2.00
N ILE A 34 -1.16 -13.89 -3.05
CA ILE A 34 -0.43 -12.62 -3.01
C ILE A 34 -1.45 -11.51 -3.27
N VAL A 35 -1.71 -10.72 -2.24
CA VAL A 35 -2.62 -9.57 -2.31
C VAL A 35 -1.79 -8.30 -2.38
N LEU A 36 -1.92 -7.55 -3.49
CA LEU A 36 -1.24 -6.28 -3.68
C LEU A 36 -2.21 -5.13 -3.37
N ALA A 37 -1.90 -4.36 -2.35
CA ALA A 37 -2.65 -3.17 -1.94
C ALA A 37 -1.70 -2.14 -1.31
N GLY A 38 -2.18 -0.91 -1.11
CA GLY A 38 -1.38 0.15 -0.48
C GLY A 38 -0.99 -0.22 0.97
N ASN A 39 0.18 0.26 1.42
CA ASN A 39 0.76 -0.11 2.72
C ASN A 39 -0.23 0.05 3.88
N THR A 40 -1.00 1.13 3.89
CA THR A 40 -2.05 1.39 4.89
C THR A 40 -3.08 0.27 4.96
N HIS A 41 -3.54 -0.25 3.81
CA HIS A 41 -4.55 -1.30 3.76
C HIS A 41 -4.03 -2.66 4.24
N VAL A 42 -2.73 -2.92 4.09
CA VAL A 42 -2.14 -4.22 4.46
C VAL A 42 -1.51 -4.24 5.86
N SER A 43 -1.47 -3.11 6.57
CA SER A 43 -1.00 -3.08 7.97
C SER A 43 -1.83 -4.03 8.83
N THR A 44 -1.16 -4.74 9.75
CA THR A 44 -1.84 -5.63 10.71
C THR A 44 -2.24 -4.93 12.01
N LEU A 45 -2.00 -3.63 12.13
CA LEU A 45 -2.39 -2.82 13.28
C LEU A 45 -3.57 -1.91 12.94
N LYS A 46 -4.36 -1.56 13.95
CA LYS A 46 -5.37 -0.51 13.81
C LYS A 46 -4.73 0.87 13.90
N GLY A 47 -5.41 1.84 13.30
CA GLY A 47 -5.07 3.25 13.28
C GLY A 47 -4.28 3.65 12.03
N ALA A 48 -4.42 4.91 11.68
CA ALA A 48 -3.63 5.63 10.69
C ALA A 48 -3.31 7.04 11.23
N PRO A 49 -2.28 7.72 10.71
CA PRO A 49 -1.93 9.08 11.18
C PRO A 49 -3.07 10.09 11.11
N TRP A 50 -4.05 9.89 10.22
CA TRP A 50 -5.21 10.76 10.05
C TRP A 50 -6.48 10.26 10.74
N ASP A 51 -6.53 8.99 11.18
CA ASP A 51 -7.69 8.37 11.81
C ASP A 51 -7.26 7.22 12.72
N LYS A 52 -7.33 7.44 14.03
CA LYS A 52 -6.94 6.46 15.05
C LYS A 52 -7.83 5.22 15.09
N ASP A 53 -9.07 5.33 14.61
CA ASP A 53 -10.06 4.26 14.64
C ASP A 53 -10.08 3.47 13.31
N TYR A 54 -9.27 3.90 12.34
CA TYR A 54 -9.11 3.22 11.06
C TYR A 54 -8.72 1.74 11.27
N THR A 55 -9.55 0.84 10.76
CA THR A 55 -9.27 -0.60 10.77
C THR A 55 -8.91 -1.06 9.36
N PRO A 56 -7.64 -1.42 9.10
CA PRO A 56 -7.20 -1.87 7.79
C PRO A 56 -7.61 -3.31 7.47
N MET A 57 -7.60 -3.64 6.18
CA MET A 57 -7.85 -5.00 5.69
C MET A 57 -6.86 -5.99 6.33
N GLY A 58 -5.57 -5.62 6.39
CA GLY A 58 -4.52 -6.45 6.97
C GLY A 58 -4.77 -6.81 8.45
N TRP A 59 -5.40 -5.93 9.22
CA TRP A 59 -5.79 -6.24 10.60
C TRP A 59 -6.83 -7.36 10.63
N HIS A 60 -7.90 -7.25 9.84
CA HIS A 60 -8.93 -8.29 9.75
C HIS A 60 -8.36 -9.63 9.30
N LEU A 61 -7.50 -9.63 8.29
CA LEU A 61 -6.86 -10.84 7.78
C LEU A 61 -5.97 -11.49 8.84
N ALA A 62 -5.18 -10.71 9.57
CA ALA A 62 -4.28 -11.21 10.61
C ALA A 62 -5.02 -11.80 11.82
N GLN A 63 -6.23 -11.31 12.14
CA GLN A 63 -7.05 -11.91 13.19
C GLN A 63 -7.58 -13.30 12.80
N ALA A 64 -7.80 -13.54 11.50
CA ALA A 64 -8.40 -14.78 11.01
C ALA A 64 -7.37 -15.83 10.57
N ASP A 65 -6.19 -15.41 10.08
CA ASP A 65 -5.12 -16.30 9.63
C ASP A 65 -3.78 -15.91 10.27
N PRO A 66 -3.28 -16.66 11.28
CA PRO A 66 -2.01 -16.37 11.93
C PRO A 66 -0.79 -16.64 11.03
N THR A 67 -0.99 -17.28 9.87
CA THR A 67 0.09 -17.54 8.89
C THR A 67 0.32 -16.36 7.95
N LEU A 68 -0.59 -15.38 7.93
CA LEU A 68 -0.49 -14.18 7.09
C LEU A 68 0.84 -13.45 7.32
N LYS A 69 1.47 -13.03 6.22
CA LYS A 69 2.62 -12.11 6.23
C LYS A 69 2.27 -10.84 5.47
N ALA A 70 2.40 -9.70 6.16
CA ALA A 70 2.20 -8.36 5.61
C ALA A 70 3.55 -7.70 5.38
N PHE A 71 3.75 -7.08 4.22
CA PHE A 71 5.00 -6.42 3.86
C PHE A 71 4.75 -4.94 3.53
N ASP A 72 5.61 -4.08 4.05
CA ASP A 72 5.66 -2.66 3.70
C ASP A 72 6.35 -2.48 2.34
N LEU A 73 5.78 -1.69 1.43
CA LEU A 73 6.50 -1.27 0.21
C LEU A 73 7.32 -0.03 0.51
N SER A 74 8.65 -0.18 0.49
CA SER A 74 9.61 0.89 0.70
C SER A 74 10.30 1.25 -0.61
N HIS A 75 10.61 2.53 -0.84
CA HIS A 75 11.19 3.00 -2.09
C HIS A 75 11.97 4.31 -1.99
N LEU A 76 12.85 4.56 -2.96
CA LEU A 76 13.46 5.89 -3.13
C LEU A 76 12.44 6.94 -3.57
N ALA A 77 12.81 8.21 -3.46
CA ALA A 77 12.04 9.30 -4.03
C ALA A 77 11.87 9.07 -5.55
N GLY A 78 10.65 9.27 -6.03
CA GLY A 78 10.27 8.98 -7.40
C GLY A 78 9.04 9.78 -7.82
N SER A 79 8.16 9.13 -8.59
CA SER A 79 6.93 9.76 -9.06
C SER A 79 5.78 8.77 -9.18
N ARG A 80 4.56 9.25 -9.00
CA ARG A 80 3.31 8.50 -9.18
C ARG A 80 2.33 9.29 -10.02
N TRP A 81 1.47 8.62 -10.78
CA TRP A 81 0.30 9.28 -11.35
C TRP A 81 -0.85 9.15 -10.36
N ALA A 82 -1.54 10.26 -10.08
CA ALA A 82 -2.70 10.26 -9.23
C ALA A 82 -3.54 11.52 -9.43
N CYS A 83 -4.77 11.46 -8.94
CA CYS A 83 -5.68 12.58 -8.81
C CYS A 83 -5.72 13.02 -7.34
N ASP A 84 -4.95 14.04 -7.01
CA ASP A 84 -4.91 14.63 -5.65
C ASP A 84 -5.72 15.93 -5.63
N PHE A 85 -6.14 16.41 -4.45
CA PHE A 85 -6.70 17.75 -4.32
C PHE A 85 -5.60 18.81 -4.24
N ASN A 86 -5.69 19.85 -5.07
CA ASN A 86 -4.80 21.00 -5.00
C ASN A 86 -5.16 21.93 -3.82
N ALA A 87 -4.39 23.01 -3.61
CA ALA A 87 -4.62 23.97 -2.53
C ALA A 87 -5.98 24.70 -2.63
N GLN A 88 -6.63 24.67 -3.79
CA GLN A 88 -7.95 25.23 -4.06
C GLN A 88 -9.07 24.17 -3.92
N GLY A 89 -8.74 22.95 -3.48
CA GLY A 89 -9.70 21.85 -3.35
C GLY A 89 -10.17 21.26 -4.69
N GLN A 90 -9.47 21.53 -5.78
CA GLN A 90 -9.78 20.98 -7.10
C GLN A 90 -8.94 19.73 -7.37
N LEU A 91 -9.53 18.78 -8.11
CA LEU A 91 -8.84 17.56 -8.50
C LEU A 91 -7.74 17.86 -9.52
N ASP A 92 -6.51 17.42 -9.22
CA ASP A 92 -5.30 17.60 -10.01
C ASP A 92 -4.72 16.22 -10.38
N CYS A 93 -5.14 15.72 -11.55
CA CYS A 93 -4.76 14.43 -12.10
C CYS A 93 -3.50 14.53 -12.96
N ARG A 94 -2.34 14.19 -12.41
CA ARG A 94 -1.05 14.25 -13.12
C ARG A 94 0.00 13.37 -12.47
N VAL A 95 1.21 13.43 -13.01
CA VAL A 95 2.40 12.92 -12.36
C VAL A 95 2.77 13.82 -11.18
N HIS A 96 2.68 13.26 -9.97
CA HIS A 96 3.08 13.87 -8.72
C HIS A 96 4.43 13.33 -8.26
N ARG A 97 5.22 14.19 -7.59
CA ARG A 97 6.44 13.74 -6.91
C ARG A 97 6.06 12.83 -5.75
N LEU A 98 6.80 11.75 -5.61
CA LEU A 98 6.65 10.82 -4.49
C LEU A 98 7.90 10.90 -3.63
N ALA A 99 7.74 11.30 -2.36
CA ALA A 99 8.83 11.28 -1.40
C ALA A 99 9.26 9.83 -1.13
N ARG A 100 10.52 9.64 -0.73
CA ARG A 100 11.00 8.33 -0.26
C ARG A 100 10.19 7.83 0.95
N SER A 101 10.11 6.52 1.12
CA SER A 101 9.65 5.92 2.36
C SER A 101 10.71 6.07 3.48
N GLN A 102 10.27 6.05 4.74
CA GLN A 102 11.11 6.31 5.92
C GLN A 102 12.07 5.16 6.28
N TRP A 103 11.87 3.96 5.71
CA TRP A 103 12.53 2.74 6.19
C TRP A 103 14.04 2.62 5.90
N LEU A 104 14.56 3.36 4.91
CA LEU A 104 15.97 3.28 4.54
C LEU A 104 16.72 4.55 4.89
N PRO A 105 17.97 4.48 5.41
CA PRO A 105 18.87 5.63 5.49
C PRO A 105 19.24 6.16 4.09
N SER A 106 19.51 7.46 3.98
CA SER A 106 19.76 8.18 2.71
C SER A 106 20.99 7.73 1.91
N ILE A 107 21.76 6.76 2.41
CA ILE A 107 23.18 6.59 2.09
C ILE A 107 23.47 5.24 1.41
N VAL A 108 22.47 4.36 1.24
CA VAL A 108 22.71 3.01 0.70
C VAL A 108 22.13 2.89 -0.71
N PRO A 109 22.94 2.69 -1.75
CA PRO A 109 22.45 2.13 -3.00
C PRO A 109 22.03 0.69 -2.72
N VAL A 110 20.74 0.47 -2.58
CA VAL A 110 20.14 -0.85 -2.43
C VAL A 110 19.54 -1.25 -3.77
N SER A 111 19.91 -2.43 -4.26
CA SER A 111 19.15 -3.14 -5.29
C SER A 111 17.77 -3.54 -4.72
N PRO A 112 16.73 -3.74 -5.53
CA PRO A 112 15.45 -4.26 -5.04
C PRO A 112 15.63 -5.55 -4.22
N PHE A 113 14.94 -5.65 -3.08
CA PHE A 113 15.05 -6.81 -2.19
C PHE A 113 13.74 -7.06 -1.45
N VAL A 114 13.58 -8.28 -0.93
CA VAL A 114 12.57 -8.63 0.06
C VAL A 114 13.27 -9.03 1.34
N TYR A 115 12.87 -8.43 2.46
CA TYR A 115 13.44 -8.75 3.76
C TYR A 115 12.32 -9.07 4.75
N VAL A 116 12.42 -10.23 5.39
CA VAL A 116 11.49 -10.67 6.43
C VAL A 116 12.09 -10.30 7.79
N PHE A 117 11.32 -9.59 8.61
CA PHE A 117 11.76 -9.22 9.95
C PHE A 117 11.74 -10.42 10.89
N PRO A 118 12.64 -10.46 11.88
CA PRO A 118 12.59 -11.49 12.91
C PRO A 118 11.36 -11.37 13.81
N TYR A 119 10.76 -10.17 13.91
CA TYR A 119 9.59 -9.85 14.71
C TYR A 119 8.68 -8.86 13.97
N LEU A 120 7.40 -8.80 14.34
CA LEU A 120 6.47 -7.80 13.82
C LEU A 120 6.99 -6.38 14.12
N SER A 121 7.00 -5.52 13.10
CA SER A 121 7.43 -4.12 13.26
C SER A 121 6.42 -3.32 14.08
N ARG A 122 6.83 -2.14 14.56
CA ARG A 122 5.95 -1.23 15.32
C ARG A 122 4.79 -0.68 14.50
N GLU A 123 4.93 -0.71 13.18
CA GLU A 123 3.96 -0.26 12.19
C GLU A 123 3.04 -1.39 11.69
N GLY A 124 3.24 -2.63 12.18
CA GLY A 124 2.38 -3.77 11.85
C GLY A 124 2.77 -4.54 10.60
N TYR A 125 4.07 -4.61 10.28
CA TYR A 125 4.56 -5.38 9.14
C TYR A 125 5.51 -6.50 9.57
N HIS A 126 5.47 -7.60 8.82
CA HIS A 126 6.35 -8.76 9.00
C HIS A 126 7.64 -8.66 8.16
N GLY A 127 7.73 -7.66 7.29
CA GLY A 127 8.87 -7.47 6.42
C GLY A 127 8.68 -6.25 5.54
N VAL A 128 9.64 -6.05 4.65
CA VAL A 128 9.66 -4.98 3.66
C VAL A 128 9.95 -5.55 2.28
N ILE A 129 9.21 -5.06 1.29
CA ILE A 129 9.57 -5.16 -0.11
C ILE A 129 10.17 -3.81 -0.47
N TYR A 130 11.45 -3.80 -0.82
CA TYR A 130 12.12 -2.61 -1.27
C TYR A 130 12.16 -2.56 -2.80
N ALA A 131 11.60 -1.48 -3.34
CA ALA A 131 11.74 -1.09 -4.74
C ALA A 131 12.67 0.13 -4.84
N ASP A 132 13.35 0.30 -5.96
CA ASP A 132 14.15 1.50 -6.19
C ASP A 132 13.24 2.72 -6.48
N ARG A 133 13.63 3.62 -7.39
CA ARG A 133 12.81 4.75 -7.81
C ARG A 133 11.52 4.30 -8.50
N LEU A 134 10.37 4.59 -7.87
CA LEU A 134 9.07 4.37 -8.49
C LEU A 134 8.81 5.33 -9.65
N THR A 135 8.21 4.81 -10.71
CA THR A 135 7.69 5.56 -11.84
C THR A 135 6.22 5.23 -12.09
N PRO A 136 5.42 6.17 -12.60
CA PRO A 136 4.05 5.88 -13.01
C PRO A 136 4.02 4.81 -14.11
N SER A 137 3.05 3.89 -14.04
CA SER A 137 2.78 2.98 -15.14
C SER A 137 2.22 3.74 -16.35
N LEU A 138 2.59 3.32 -17.56
CA LEU A 138 1.99 3.86 -18.78
C LEU A 138 0.53 3.40 -18.94
N PRO A 139 -0.36 4.22 -19.52
CA PRO A 139 -0.15 5.59 -19.98
C PRO A 139 -0.36 6.61 -18.85
N ALA A 140 0.73 7.10 -18.25
CA ALA A 140 0.68 8.26 -17.39
C ALA A 140 0.82 9.51 -18.26
N THR A 141 -0.17 10.38 -18.24
CA THR A 141 -0.10 11.67 -18.93
C THR A 141 0.99 12.52 -18.27
N VAL A 142 2.14 12.65 -18.93
CA VAL A 142 3.19 13.59 -18.50
C VAL A 142 2.71 14.99 -18.87
N PRO A 143 2.55 15.94 -17.91
CA PRO A 143 2.24 17.32 -18.27
C PRO A 143 3.37 17.87 -19.16
N PRO A 144 3.06 18.69 -20.19
CA PRO A 144 4.10 19.30 -21.01
C PRO A 144 5.06 20.13 -20.13
N PRO A 145 6.37 20.15 -20.44
CA PRO A 145 7.33 20.93 -19.68
C PRO A 145 6.91 22.40 -19.65
N LYS A 146 7.00 23.06 -18.49
CA LYS A 146 6.75 24.50 -18.38
C LYS A 146 7.74 25.24 -19.30
N PRO A 147 7.29 26.23 -20.10
CA PRO A 147 8.21 27.07 -20.87
C PRO A 147 9.19 27.77 -19.93
N LYS A 148 10.44 27.89 -20.39
CA LYS A 148 11.52 28.59 -19.69
C LYS A 148 11.26 30.09 -19.65
#